data_AF-A0A8H5G2K3-F1
#
_entry.id   AF-A0A8H5G2K3-F1
#
_cell.length_a   1.000
_cell.length_b   1.000
_cell.length_c   1.000
_cell.angle_alpha   90.00
_cell.angle_beta   90.00
_cell.angle_gamma   90.00
#
_symmetry.space_group_name_H-M   'P 1'
#
loop_
_entity.id
_entity.type
_entity.pdbx_description
1 polymer ?
#
loop_
_entity_poly.entity_id
_entity_poly.type
_entity_poly.pdbx_seq_one_letter_code
_entity_poly.pdbx_strand_id
1 'polypeptide(L)'
;MALKQSFRPFTLAFIQLGHIGANKADNIKHAREMILKAASGQGHNKKADMVVLPECFNSPYGHVHFPVYAEDIGFTPGKPYDVSGSASESVKMLSGAAKETGTWLIGGSIPERDGQDGNIYNTCTVYNPQGELVTTHRKVHLFDIDIPGKIKFKESETLTGGNSTNYFDTEFARIGLGICYDIRFPELAMISARQGKSSIHIPPKFLNP
;
A
#
# COMPACT_ATOMS: atom_id res chain seq x y z
N MET A 1 -30.16 -1.88 1.61
CA MET A 1 -30.11 -2.55 2.94
C MET A 1 -28.67 -2.42 3.43
N ALA A 2 -28.38 -1.50 4.34
CA ALA A 2 -27.01 -1.29 4.82
C ALA A 2 -26.61 -2.47 5.72
N LEU A 3 -25.68 -3.31 5.26
CA LEU A 3 -25.07 -4.33 6.10
C LEU A 3 -24.48 -3.63 7.33
N LYS A 4 -25.05 -3.90 8.51
CA LYS A 4 -24.39 -3.67 9.80
C LYS A 4 -23.17 -4.57 9.82
N GLN A 5 -22.05 -4.11 9.27
CA GLN A 5 -20.81 -4.84 9.32
C GLN A 5 -20.33 -4.77 10.77
N SER A 6 -20.55 -5.87 11.51
CA SER A 6 -20.11 -5.97 12.89
C SER A 6 -18.58 -6.02 12.89
N PHE A 7 -17.93 -5.04 13.53
CA PHE A 7 -16.50 -5.12 13.80
C PHE A 7 -16.21 -6.41 14.59
N ARG A 8 -15.29 -7.23 14.10
CA ARG A 8 -14.85 -8.47 14.77
C ARG A 8 -13.36 -8.38 15.09
N PRO A 9 -12.89 -8.96 16.20
CA PRO A 9 -11.45 -9.04 16.49
C PRO A 9 -10.70 -9.79 15.38
N PHE A 10 -9.55 -9.26 14.97
CA PHE A 10 -8.67 -9.85 13.96
C PHE A 10 -7.21 -9.51 14.27
N THR A 11 -6.28 -10.30 13.74
CA THR A 11 -4.83 -10.16 13.94
C THR A 11 -4.20 -9.41 12.76
N LEU A 12 -3.43 -8.37 13.07
CA LEU A 12 -2.64 -7.61 12.11
C LEU A 12 -1.15 -7.91 12.24
N ALA A 13 -0.46 -8.03 11.10
CA ALA A 13 1.01 -8.04 11.06
C ALA A 13 1.52 -6.87 10.20
N PHE A 14 2.29 -5.97 10.82
CA PHE A 14 3.01 -4.91 10.13
C PHE A 14 4.45 -5.36 9.85
N ILE A 15 4.83 -5.37 8.59
CA ILE A 15 6.17 -5.77 8.16
C ILE A 15 7.03 -4.52 8.03
N GLN A 16 8.14 -4.49 8.75
CA GLN A 16 9.21 -3.54 8.53
C GLN A 16 10.34 -4.25 7.77
N LEU A 17 10.43 -4.03 6.46
CA LEU A 17 11.36 -4.77 5.60
C LEU A 17 12.83 -4.44 5.89
N GLY A 18 13.14 -3.18 6.22
CA GLY A 18 14.53 -2.70 6.26
C GLY A 18 15.22 -2.83 4.89
N HIS A 19 16.44 -2.31 4.76
CA HIS A 19 17.37 -2.62 3.66
C HIS A 19 16.82 -2.59 2.22
N ILE A 20 15.88 -1.69 1.91
CA ILE A 20 15.40 -1.52 0.52
C ILE A 20 16.55 -0.98 -0.35
N GLY A 21 16.96 -1.79 -1.32
CA GLY A 21 18.09 -1.51 -2.20
C GLY A 21 17.69 -1.09 -3.60
N ALA A 22 18.69 -0.86 -4.47
CA ALA A 22 18.47 -0.47 -5.86
C ALA A 22 17.96 -1.63 -6.75
N ASN A 23 18.07 -2.89 -6.33
CA ASN A 23 17.54 -4.01 -7.09
C ASN A 23 16.08 -4.27 -6.72
N LYS A 24 15.16 -3.95 -7.63
CA LYS A 24 13.72 -4.16 -7.45
C LYS A 24 13.37 -5.64 -7.20
N ALA A 25 13.96 -6.56 -7.95
CA ALA A 25 13.65 -7.98 -7.85
C ALA A 25 14.05 -8.53 -6.47
N ASP A 26 15.18 -8.08 -5.92
CA ASP A 26 15.61 -8.45 -4.57
C ASP A 26 14.65 -7.90 -3.50
N ASN A 27 14.20 -6.65 -3.66
CA ASN A 27 13.20 -6.05 -2.75
C ASN A 27 11.87 -6.82 -2.78
N ILE A 28 11.37 -7.17 -3.97
CA ILE A 28 10.14 -7.94 -4.16
C ILE A 28 10.28 -9.34 -3.54
N LYS A 29 11.42 -10.01 -3.75
CA LYS A 29 11.70 -11.33 -3.17
C LYS A 29 11.72 -11.27 -1.64
N HIS A 30 12.45 -10.31 -1.07
CA HIS A 30 12.52 -10.09 0.38
C HIS A 30 11.14 -9.79 0.98
N ALA A 31 10.34 -8.95 0.31
CA ALA A 31 8.98 -8.67 0.72
C ALA A 31 8.10 -9.93 0.75
N ARG A 32 8.20 -10.78 -0.28
CA ARG A 32 7.50 -12.07 -0.32
C ARG A 32 7.90 -12.97 0.85
N GLU A 33 9.20 -13.11 1.11
CA GLU A 33 9.70 -13.93 2.22
C GLU A 33 9.13 -13.45 3.56
N MET A 34 9.08 -12.13 3.79
CA MET A 34 8.53 -11.57 5.01
C MET A 34 7.01 -11.71 5.11
N ILE A 35 6.27 -11.62 4.00
CA ILE A 35 4.82 -11.90 3.97
C ILE A 35 4.54 -13.34 4.38
N LEU A 36 5.24 -14.31 3.78
CA LEU A 36 5.08 -15.72 4.12
C LEU A 36 5.40 -15.99 5.59
N LYS A 37 6.49 -15.39 6.10
CA LYS A 37 6.88 -15.50 7.51
C LYS A 37 5.79 -14.94 8.42
N ALA A 38 5.27 -13.74 8.14
CA ALA A 38 4.21 -13.11 8.92
C ALA A 38 2.91 -13.95 8.93
N ALA A 39 2.55 -14.53 7.79
CA ALA A 39 1.35 -15.36 7.66
C ALA A 39 1.51 -16.78 8.25
N SER A 40 2.74 -17.28 8.42
CA SER A 40 2.99 -18.63 8.96
C SER A 40 2.70 -18.78 10.46
N GLY A 41 2.59 -17.68 11.21
CA GLY A 41 2.28 -17.72 12.65
C GLY A 41 3.38 -18.34 13.52
N GLN A 42 4.66 -18.12 13.19
CA GLN A 42 5.76 -18.67 13.99
C GLN A 42 5.84 -18.07 15.41
N GLY A 43 6.05 -18.92 16.42
CA GLY A 43 6.20 -18.55 17.83
C GLY A 43 4.89 -18.54 18.61
N HIS A 44 4.70 -17.56 19.49
CA HIS A 44 3.47 -17.35 20.27
C HIS A 44 2.36 -16.60 19.50
N ASN A 45 2.57 -16.32 18.21
CA ASN A 45 1.69 -15.45 17.43
C ASN A 45 0.70 -16.27 16.60
N LYS A 46 -0.59 -15.95 16.74
CA LYS A 46 -1.64 -16.43 15.84
C LYS A 46 -1.33 -16.01 14.40
N LYS A 47 -1.71 -16.83 13.42
CA LYS A 47 -1.74 -16.45 11.99
C LYS A 47 -2.41 -15.07 11.84
N ALA A 48 -1.77 -14.18 11.07
CA ALA A 48 -2.33 -12.88 10.76
C ALA A 48 -3.54 -13.02 9.84
N ASP A 49 -4.64 -12.32 10.16
CA ASP A 49 -5.79 -12.21 9.27
C ASP A 49 -5.50 -11.19 8.15
N MET A 50 -4.64 -10.21 8.44
CA MET A 50 -4.15 -9.21 7.49
C MET A 50 -2.67 -8.86 7.70
N VAL A 51 -1.95 -8.75 6.59
CA VAL A 51 -0.53 -8.34 6.52
C VAL A 51 -0.42 -6.97 5.85
N VAL A 52 0.47 -6.12 6.36
CA VAL A 52 0.69 -4.75 5.85
C VAL A 52 2.18 -4.52 5.57
N LEU A 53 2.52 -4.20 4.33
CA LEU A 53 3.86 -3.77 3.90
C LEU A 53 4.08 -2.26 4.10
N PRO A 54 5.35 -1.79 4.09
CA PRO A 54 5.66 -0.37 4.25
C PRO A 54 5.55 0.44 2.94
N GLU A 55 5.59 1.76 3.04
CA GLU A 55 5.67 2.68 1.89
C GLU A 55 6.91 2.41 1.01
N CYS A 56 6.72 2.46 -0.31
CA CYS A 56 7.76 2.22 -1.33
C CYS A 56 8.61 0.97 -1.03
N PHE A 57 7.96 -0.17 -0.82
CA PHE A 57 8.64 -1.40 -0.44
C PHE A 57 9.52 -1.97 -1.56
N ASN A 58 9.23 -1.66 -2.83
CA ASN A 58 9.86 -2.27 -3.99
C ASN A 58 11.05 -1.46 -4.54
N SER A 59 11.29 -0.24 -4.07
CA SER A 59 12.29 0.67 -4.65
C SER A 59 12.92 1.62 -3.63
N PRO A 60 14.11 2.15 -3.91
CA PRO A 60 14.64 3.30 -3.16
C PRO A 60 13.63 4.45 -3.15
N TYR A 61 13.57 5.16 -2.03
CA TYR A 61 12.62 6.26 -1.84
C TYR A 61 13.28 7.59 -2.23
N GLY A 62 12.76 8.23 -3.26
CA GLY A 62 13.23 9.55 -3.69
C GLY A 62 12.76 9.93 -5.09
N HIS A 63 12.62 11.25 -5.32
CA HIS A 63 12.08 11.82 -6.56
C HIS A 63 12.82 11.32 -7.82
N VAL A 64 14.15 11.16 -7.76
CA VAL A 64 14.94 10.62 -8.88
C VAL A 64 14.67 9.13 -9.19
N HIS A 65 14.17 8.38 -8.21
CA HIS A 65 13.94 6.94 -8.34
C HIS A 65 12.52 6.64 -8.82
N PHE A 66 11.52 7.41 -8.39
CA PHE A 66 10.12 7.11 -8.72
C PHE A 66 9.86 6.85 -10.22
N PRO A 67 10.38 7.66 -11.18
CA PRO A 67 10.13 7.42 -12.61
C PRO A 67 10.77 6.15 -13.14
N VAL A 68 11.91 5.75 -12.56
CA VAL A 68 12.70 4.58 -12.98
C VAL A 68 12.08 3.28 -12.48
N TYR A 69 11.53 3.31 -11.25
CA TYR A 69 10.95 2.13 -10.61
C TYR A 69 9.43 2.04 -10.79
N ALA A 70 8.78 3.06 -11.36
CA ALA A 70 7.34 3.06 -11.55
C ALA A 70 6.86 1.90 -12.41
N GLU A 71 5.77 1.26 -11.97
CA GLU A 71 5.11 0.17 -12.67
C GLU A 71 3.72 0.60 -13.12
N ASP A 72 3.29 0.08 -14.27
CA ASP A 72 1.90 0.21 -14.69
C ASP A 72 1.05 -0.82 -13.95
N ILE A 73 0.13 -0.31 -13.12
CA ILE A 73 -0.82 -1.15 -12.38
C ILE A 73 -2.06 -1.39 -13.25
N GLY A 74 -2.54 -0.40 -14.01
CA GLY A 74 -3.72 -0.53 -14.87
C GLY A 74 -5.05 -0.84 -14.16
N PHE A 75 -5.13 -0.65 -12.83
CA PHE A 75 -6.35 -0.96 -12.08
C PHE A 75 -7.41 0.12 -12.26
N THR A 76 -8.63 -0.28 -12.63
CA THR A 76 -9.81 0.60 -12.68
C THR A 76 -10.89 0.09 -11.74
N PRO A 77 -11.31 0.88 -10.73
CA PRO A 77 -12.37 0.48 -9.81
C PRO A 77 -13.65 0.03 -10.55
N GLY A 78 -14.21 -1.10 -10.12
CA GLY A 78 -15.45 -1.66 -10.68
C GLY A 78 -15.30 -2.39 -12.02
N LYS A 79 -14.09 -2.45 -12.60
CA LYS A 79 -13.80 -3.30 -13.76
C LYS A 79 -13.07 -4.58 -13.33
N PRO A 80 -13.29 -5.71 -14.01
CA PRO A 80 -12.48 -6.90 -13.81
C PRO A 80 -10.99 -6.58 -14.01
N TYR A 81 -10.15 -7.13 -13.14
CA TYR A 81 -8.70 -6.96 -13.22
C TYR A 81 -8.04 -8.34 -13.29
N ASP A 82 -7.37 -8.62 -14.41
CA ASP A 82 -6.61 -9.85 -14.57
C ASP A 82 -5.16 -9.64 -14.13
N VAL A 83 -4.84 -10.12 -12.93
CA VAL A 83 -3.48 -10.08 -12.37
C VAL A 83 -2.48 -10.82 -13.26
N SER A 84 -2.89 -11.92 -13.92
CA SER A 84 -1.97 -12.73 -14.72
C SER A 84 -1.43 -11.96 -15.93
N GLY A 85 -2.26 -11.09 -16.50
CA GLY A 85 -1.90 -10.16 -17.58
C GLY A 85 -1.22 -8.87 -17.13
N SER A 86 -1.07 -8.61 -15.82
CA SER A 86 -0.47 -7.36 -15.31
C SER A 86 0.98 -7.18 -15.78
N ALA A 87 1.38 -5.96 -16.15
CA ALA A 87 2.78 -5.65 -16.43
C ALA A 87 3.62 -5.48 -15.15
N SER A 88 2.97 -5.28 -14.00
CA SER A 88 3.62 -5.05 -12.71
C SER A 88 4.07 -6.35 -12.05
N GLU A 89 5.38 -6.50 -11.88
CA GLU A 89 6.01 -7.59 -11.14
C GLU A 89 5.61 -7.56 -9.67
N SER A 90 5.50 -6.35 -9.11
CA SER A 90 5.07 -6.12 -7.73
C SER A 90 3.63 -6.60 -7.53
N VAL A 91 2.71 -6.26 -8.44
CA VAL A 91 1.29 -6.70 -8.37
C VAL A 91 1.17 -8.21 -8.46
N LYS A 92 1.91 -8.84 -9.40
CA LYS A 92 1.91 -10.31 -9.54
C LYS A 92 2.40 -11.01 -8.26
N MET A 93 3.50 -10.54 -7.69
CA MET A 93 4.04 -11.11 -6.46
C MET A 93 3.06 -10.97 -5.30
N LEU A 94 2.53 -9.75 -5.07
CA LEU A 94 1.63 -9.48 -3.94
C LEU A 94 0.34 -10.29 -4.03
N SER A 95 -0.27 -10.37 -5.22
CA SER A 95 -1.44 -11.23 -5.45
C SER A 95 -1.14 -12.70 -5.17
N GLY A 96 -0.01 -13.22 -5.68
CA GLY A 96 0.42 -14.60 -5.45
C GLY A 96 0.61 -14.90 -3.96
N ALA A 97 1.29 -14.00 -3.23
CA ALA A 97 1.52 -14.14 -1.80
C ALA A 97 0.22 -14.08 -0.98
N ALA A 98 -0.71 -13.17 -1.31
CA ALA A 98 -2.01 -13.09 -0.65
C ALA A 98 -2.82 -14.39 -0.83
N LYS A 99 -2.83 -14.93 -2.06
CA LYS A 99 -3.49 -16.21 -2.40
C LYS A 99 -2.86 -17.41 -1.68
N GLU A 100 -1.53 -17.50 -1.71
CA GLU A 100 -0.78 -18.61 -1.09
C GLU A 100 -0.95 -18.65 0.42
N THR A 101 -0.94 -17.47 1.05
CA THR A 101 -1.12 -17.37 2.51
C THR A 101 -2.58 -17.45 2.93
N GLY A 102 -3.53 -17.15 2.02
CA GLY A 102 -4.94 -17.01 2.34
C GLY A 102 -5.16 -15.90 3.39
N THR A 103 -4.50 -14.76 3.21
CA THR A 103 -4.61 -13.59 4.11
C THR A 103 -4.92 -12.33 3.30
N TRP A 104 -5.56 -11.35 3.94
CA TRP A 104 -5.64 -10.02 3.37
C TRP A 104 -4.26 -9.38 3.33
N LEU A 105 -3.92 -8.69 2.23
CA LEU A 105 -2.61 -8.05 2.08
C LEU A 105 -2.77 -6.60 1.65
N ILE A 106 -2.33 -5.68 2.50
CA ILE A 106 -2.09 -4.28 2.11
C ILE A 106 -0.64 -4.21 1.63
N GLY A 107 -0.47 -4.01 0.32
CA GLY A 107 0.81 -4.03 -0.38
C GLY A 107 1.72 -2.83 -0.10
N GLY A 108 1.53 -2.13 1.02
CA GLY A 108 2.27 -0.92 1.33
C GLY A 108 2.06 0.10 0.22
N SER A 109 3.13 0.57 -0.40
CA SER A 109 3.01 1.27 -1.67
C SER A 109 4.18 1.02 -2.63
N ILE A 110 3.93 1.32 -3.91
CA ILE A 110 4.92 1.33 -4.98
C ILE A 110 4.76 2.60 -5.83
N PRO A 111 5.80 3.04 -6.55
CA PRO A 111 5.62 4.05 -7.58
C PRO A 111 4.76 3.46 -8.72
N GLU A 112 3.66 4.11 -9.06
CA GLU A 112 2.77 3.76 -10.16
C GLU A 112 2.99 4.74 -11.30
N ARG A 113 3.08 4.27 -12.54
CA ARG A 113 2.95 5.11 -13.73
C ARG A 113 1.57 4.87 -14.33
N ASP A 114 0.77 5.92 -14.43
CA ASP A 114 -0.55 5.83 -15.04
C ASP A 114 -0.43 5.77 -16.56
N GLY A 115 -0.99 4.73 -17.16
CA GLY A 115 -0.95 4.52 -18.61
C GLY A 115 -1.74 5.54 -19.43
N GLN A 116 -2.65 6.33 -18.80
CA GLN A 116 -3.48 7.31 -19.52
C GLN A 116 -2.79 8.67 -19.70
N ASP A 117 -2.15 9.17 -18.65
CA ASP A 117 -1.56 10.52 -18.63
C ASP A 117 -0.04 10.52 -18.42
N GLY A 118 0.56 9.37 -18.11
CA GLY A 118 1.99 9.22 -17.84
C GLY A 118 2.43 9.73 -16.47
N ASN A 119 1.51 10.25 -15.65
CA ASN A 119 1.79 10.76 -14.31
C ASN A 119 2.26 9.63 -13.39
N ILE A 120 3.06 10.00 -12.41
CA ILE A 120 3.61 9.06 -11.43
C ILE A 120 2.93 9.27 -10.10
N TYR A 121 2.49 8.21 -9.45
CA TYR A 121 1.80 8.24 -8.17
C TYR A 121 2.51 7.36 -7.15
N ASN A 122 2.31 7.63 -5.87
CA ASN A 122 2.68 6.72 -4.79
C ASN A 122 1.42 5.93 -4.42
N THR A 123 1.37 4.65 -4.81
CA THR A 123 0.13 3.89 -4.85
C THR A 123 0.20 2.66 -3.99
N CYS A 124 -0.77 2.56 -3.07
CA CYS A 124 -1.08 1.35 -2.33
C CYS A 124 -1.99 0.44 -3.15
N THR A 125 -1.71 -0.86 -3.12
CA THR A 125 -2.56 -1.93 -3.67
C THR A 125 -3.03 -2.84 -2.54
N VAL A 126 -4.27 -3.34 -2.62
CA VAL A 126 -4.83 -4.25 -1.60
C VAL A 126 -5.38 -5.51 -2.23
N TYR A 127 -5.02 -6.66 -1.65
CA TYR A 127 -5.39 -7.98 -2.16
C TYR A 127 -6.22 -8.74 -1.13
N ASN A 128 -7.25 -9.44 -1.61
CA ASN A 128 -8.01 -10.37 -0.79
C ASN A 128 -7.31 -11.74 -0.67
N PRO A 129 -7.79 -12.64 0.20
CA PRO A 129 -7.22 -13.98 0.36
C PRO A 129 -7.25 -14.87 -0.89
N GLN A 130 -7.98 -14.50 -1.93
CA GLN A 130 -8.01 -15.19 -3.22
C GLN A 130 -6.94 -14.67 -4.20
N GLY A 131 -6.22 -13.61 -3.81
CA GLY A 131 -5.21 -12.92 -4.62
C GLY A 131 -5.78 -11.85 -5.54
N GLU A 132 -7.05 -11.49 -5.41
CA GLU A 132 -7.66 -10.48 -6.26
C GLU A 132 -7.27 -9.08 -5.78
N LEU A 133 -6.85 -8.21 -6.69
CA LEU A 133 -6.63 -6.79 -6.41
C LEU A 133 -7.99 -6.11 -6.23
N VAL A 134 -8.36 -5.77 -5.00
CA VAL A 134 -9.71 -5.26 -4.68
C VAL A 134 -9.81 -3.74 -4.68
N THR A 135 -8.71 -3.05 -4.41
CA THR A 135 -8.66 -1.59 -4.39
C THR A 135 -7.23 -1.09 -4.53
N THR A 136 -7.11 0.16 -4.96
CA THR A 136 -5.87 0.93 -4.92
C THR A 136 -6.09 2.27 -4.25
N HIS A 137 -5.03 2.86 -3.71
CA HIS A 137 -5.07 4.18 -3.13
C HIS A 137 -3.80 4.96 -3.51
N ARG A 138 -3.98 6.01 -4.32
CA ARG A 138 -2.93 6.98 -4.65
C ARG A 138 -2.83 7.99 -3.50
N LYS A 139 -1.62 8.16 -2.94
CA LYS A 139 -1.33 9.11 -1.84
C LYS A 139 -1.90 10.48 -2.15
N VAL A 140 -2.73 11.02 -1.26
CA VAL A 140 -3.45 12.28 -1.51
C VAL A 140 -2.56 13.47 -1.18
N HIS A 141 -1.92 13.43 -0.01
CA HIS A 141 -1.08 14.52 0.47
C HIS A 141 0.40 14.18 0.25
N LEU A 142 1.02 14.87 -0.69
CA LEU A 142 2.44 14.70 -1.00
C LEU A 142 3.33 15.35 0.08
N PHE A 143 4.50 14.75 0.31
CA PHE A 143 5.49 15.26 1.25
C PHE A 143 6.44 16.25 0.57
N ASP A 144 6.13 17.53 0.71
CA ASP A 144 7.02 18.61 0.31
C ASP A 144 7.58 19.30 1.55
N ILE A 145 8.89 19.15 1.76
CA ILE A 145 9.62 19.82 2.82
C ILE A 145 10.76 20.65 2.20
N ASP A 146 10.77 21.93 2.54
CA ASP A 146 11.81 22.87 2.15
C ASP A 146 12.22 23.63 3.41
N ILE A 147 13.22 23.09 4.13
CA ILE A 147 13.83 23.73 5.28
C ILE A 147 15.19 24.28 4.83
N PRO A 148 15.32 25.61 4.64
CA PRO A 148 16.55 26.23 4.20
C PRO A 148 17.75 25.81 5.05
N GLY A 149 18.81 25.31 4.41
CA GLY A 149 20.04 24.87 5.06
C GLY A 149 19.98 23.54 5.81
N LYS A 150 18.85 22.81 5.78
CA LYS A 150 18.73 21.47 6.39
C LYS A 150 18.33 20.39 5.40
N ILE A 151 17.12 20.48 4.86
CA ILE A 151 16.58 19.44 3.99
C ILE A 151 15.62 20.04 2.96
N LYS A 152 15.83 19.65 1.71
CA LYS A 152 14.93 19.94 0.60
C LYS A 152 14.53 18.62 -0.03
N PHE A 153 13.26 18.26 0.11
CA PHE A 153 12.67 17.08 -0.50
C PHE A 153 11.27 17.42 -0.95
N LYS A 154 11.03 17.42 -2.26
CA LYS A 154 9.73 17.74 -2.86
C LYS A 154 9.24 16.53 -3.64
N GLU A 155 8.33 15.76 -3.06
CA GLU A 155 7.67 14.68 -3.80
C GLU A 155 6.92 15.24 -5.02
N SER A 156 6.35 16.43 -4.90
CA SER A 156 5.55 17.07 -5.95
C SER A 156 6.32 17.42 -7.22
N GLU A 157 7.66 17.39 -7.20
CA GLU A 157 8.47 17.58 -8.40
C GLU A 157 8.35 16.38 -9.36
N THR A 158 7.85 15.24 -8.88
CA THR A 158 7.77 14.00 -9.67
C THR A 158 6.48 13.23 -9.48
N LEU A 159 5.92 13.23 -8.27
CA LEU A 159 4.67 12.56 -7.95
C LEU A 159 3.48 13.48 -8.11
N THR A 160 2.36 12.89 -8.52
CA THR A 160 1.04 13.53 -8.57
C THR A 160 0.21 13.04 -7.39
N GLY A 161 -0.52 13.97 -6.76
CA GLY A 161 -1.43 13.63 -5.66
C GLY A 161 -2.67 12.89 -6.17
N GLY A 162 -3.10 11.87 -5.43
CA GLY A 162 -4.41 11.26 -5.59
C GLY A 162 -5.53 12.24 -5.20
N ASN A 163 -6.75 11.93 -5.61
CA ASN A 163 -7.93 12.77 -5.38
C ASN A 163 -9.09 12.03 -4.71
N SER A 164 -8.84 10.84 -4.16
CA SER A 164 -9.87 9.92 -3.71
C SER A 164 -9.55 9.33 -2.33
N THR A 165 -10.59 9.14 -1.52
CA THR A 165 -10.50 8.39 -0.25
C THR A 165 -10.91 6.95 -0.50
N ASN A 166 -9.94 6.03 -0.52
CA ASN A 166 -10.20 4.63 -0.85
C ASN A 166 -10.37 3.78 0.41
N TYR A 167 -11.16 2.73 0.27
CA TYR A 167 -11.40 1.75 1.33
C TYR A 167 -11.66 0.39 0.71
N PHE A 168 -11.66 -0.64 1.55
CA PHE A 168 -12.07 -1.99 1.18
C PHE A 168 -12.82 -2.65 2.33
N ASP A 169 -13.60 -3.67 1.98
CA ASP A 169 -14.43 -4.44 2.89
C ASP A 169 -13.83 -5.81 3.14
N THR A 170 -13.74 -6.20 4.41
CA THR A 170 -13.40 -7.56 4.83
C THR A 170 -14.54 -8.17 5.66
N GLU A 171 -14.40 -9.44 6.00
CA GLU A 171 -15.31 -10.15 6.90
C GLU A 171 -15.27 -9.67 8.36
N PHE A 172 -14.28 -8.86 8.73
CA PHE A 172 -14.08 -8.37 10.10
C PHE A 172 -14.21 -6.84 10.25
N ALA A 173 -13.90 -6.06 9.20
CA ALA A 173 -14.02 -4.61 9.24
C ALA A 173 -14.06 -3.99 7.83
N ARG A 174 -14.53 -2.75 7.77
CA ARG A 174 -14.28 -1.87 6.62
C ARG A 174 -13.06 -1.02 6.92
N ILE A 175 -12.09 -0.99 6.00
CA ILE A 175 -10.77 -0.38 6.23
C ILE A 175 -10.52 0.72 5.21
N GLY A 176 -10.36 1.96 5.69
CA GLY A 176 -9.87 3.10 4.93
C GLY A 176 -8.33 3.08 4.81
N LEU A 177 -7.83 3.63 3.71
CA LEU A 177 -6.41 3.67 3.35
C LEU A 177 -5.86 5.09 3.43
N GLY A 178 -4.59 5.20 3.79
CA GLY A 178 -3.80 6.43 3.71
C GLY A 178 -2.31 6.08 3.69
N ILE A 179 -1.48 6.93 3.06
CA ILE A 179 -0.05 6.70 2.93
C ILE A 179 0.72 7.82 3.65
N CYS A 180 1.54 7.45 4.64
CA CYS A 180 2.57 8.32 5.20
C CYS A 180 2.04 9.70 5.63
N TYR A 181 2.27 10.74 4.82
CA TYR A 181 1.91 12.12 5.11
C TYR A 181 0.40 12.36 5.21
N ASP A 182 -0.42 11.47 4.64
CA ASP A 182 -1.88 11.48 4.80
C ASP A 182 -2.32 11.47 6.28
N ILE A 183 -1.53 10.89 7.19
CA ILE A 183 -1.84 10.87 8.63
C ILE A 183 -1.88 12.27 9.26
N ARG A 184 -1.27 13.27 8.62
CA ARG A 184 -1.25 14.66 9.09
C ARG A 184 -2.57 15.39 8.80
N PHE A 185 -3.46 14.80 8.01
CA PHE A 185 -4.72 15.39 7.57
C PHE A 185 -5.88 14.63 8.21
N PRO A 186 -6.37 15.09 9.38
CA PRO A 186 -7.39 14.37 10.14
C PRO A 186 -8.69 14.18 9.37
N GLU A 187 -8.95 14.98 8.33
CA GLU A 187 -10.11 14.88 7.44
C GLU A 187 -10.27 13.49 6.83
N LEU A 188 -9.17 12.84 6.43
CA LEU A 188 -9.20 11.48 5.87
C LEU A 188 -9.72 10.46 6.89
N ALA A 189 -9.21 10.55 8.12
CA ALA A 189 -9.67 9.70 9.23
C ALA A 189 -11.12 10.03 9.64
N MET A 190 -11.49 11.32 9.66
CA MET A 190 -12.84 11.77 10.00
C MET A 190 -13.89 11.31 8.99
N ILE A 191 -13.59 11.38 7.69
CA ILE A 191 -14.47 10.88 6.62
C ILE A 191 -14.67 9.37 6.79
N SER A 192 -13.59 8.63 7.02
CA SER A 192 -13.65 7.18 7.25
C SER A 192 -14.50 6.85 8.48
N ALA A 193 -14.25 7.51 9.62
CA ALA A 193 -15.01 7.28 10.85
C ALA A 193 -16.51 7.58 10.69
N ARG A 194 -16.87 8.71 10.05
CA ARG A 194 -18.28 9.09 9.80
C ARG A 194 -19.02 8.11 8.88
N GLN A 195 -18.29 7.38 8.05
CA GLN A 195 -18.84 6.34 7.17
C GLN A 195 -18.83 4.94 7.82
N GLY A 196 -18.58 4.86 9.14
CA GLY A 196 -18.56 3.60 9.90
C GLY A 196 -17.35 2.71 9.58
N LYS A 197 -16.25 3.30 9.10
CA LYS A 197 -15.04 2.58 8.67
C LYS A 197 -13.97 2.67 9.75
N SER A 198 -13.23 1.58 9.95
CA SER A 198 -11.91 1.62 10.58
C SER A 198 -10.89 2.17 9.57
N SER A 199 -9.78 2.75 10.02
CA SER A 199 -8.73 3.28 9.12
C SER A 199 -7.38 2.64 9.43
N ILE A 200 -6.67 2.20 8.40
CA ILE A 200 -5.26 1.79 8.48
C ILE A 200 -4.45 2.78 7.65
N HIS A 201 -3.43 3.37 8.27
CA HIS A 201 -2.46 4.21 7.59
C HIS A 201 -1.18 3.41 7.39
N ILE A 202 -0.66 3.40 6.17
CA ILE A 202 0.61 2.77 5.85
C ILE A 202 1.71 3.59 6.54
N PRO A 203 2.56 2.95 7.35
CA PRO A 203 3.54 3.66 8.16
C PRO A 203 4.52 4.42 7.24
N PRO A 204 4.85 5.67 7.61
CA PRO A 204 5.77 6.50 6.84
C PRO A 204 7.19 5.93 6.86
N LYS A 205 7.92 6.13 5.75
CA LYS A 205 9.39 6.07 5.82
C LYS A 205 9.90 7.42 6.33
N PHE A 206 9.98 7.59 7.64
CA PHE A 206 10.58 8.80 8.21
C PHE A 206 12.04 8.91 7.78
N LEU A 207 12.43 10.09 7.28
CA LEU A 207 13.83 10.44 7.07
C LEU A 207 14.50 10.42 8.46
N ASN A 208 15.46 9.52 8.66
CA ASN A 208 16.30 9.61 9.85
C ASN A 208 17.05 10.95 9.81
N PRO A 209 17.08 11.70 10.93
CA PRO A 209 17.80 12.97 11.02
C PRO A 209 19.30 12.81 10.81
#